data_AF-A0A8J6YUG2-F1
#
_entry.id   AF-A0A8J6YUG2-F1
#
_cell.length_a   1.000
_cell.length_b   1.000
_cell.length_c   1.000
_cell.angle_alpha   90.00
_cell.angle_beta   90.00
_cell.angle_gamma   90.00
#
_symmetry.space_group_name_H-M   'P 1'
#
loop_
_entity.id
_entity.type
_entity.pdbx_description
1 polymer ?
#
loop_
_entity_poly.entity_id
_entity_poly.type
_entity_poly.pdbx_seq_one_letter_code
_entity_poly.pdbx_strand_id
1 'polypeptide(L)'
;MMDIDWLGEVEKRKEELVRDLQEFLRIPSVLNQEEAKEGAPFGPDVAKALGYILDLSSRMGMRTQNLDGYIGYGEFGDGKEMVGILCHVDVVPPGKGWSV
;
A
#
# COMPACT_ATOMS: atom_id res chain seq x y z
N MET A 1 -3.11 -29.81 -16.47
CA MET A 1 -3.04 -28.56 -15.70
C MET A 1 -1.58 -28.14 -15.80
N MET A 2 -1.28 -26.94 -16.30
CA MET A 2 0.10 -26.45 -16.24
C MET A 2 0.33 -25.99 -14.80
N ASP A 3 1.27 -26.63 -14.11
CA ASP A 3 1.69 -26.17 -12.79
C ASP A 3 2.38 -24.82 -12.97
N ILE A 4 1.86 -23.81 -12.27
CA ILE A 4 2.45 -22.46 -12.30
C ILE A 4 3.71 -22.49 -11.43
N ASP A 5 4.85 -22.14 -12.03
CA ASP A 5 6.09 -21.90 -11.29
C ASP A 5 6.01 -20.53 -10.59
N TRP A 6 5.41 -20.52 -9.40
CA TRP A 6 5.22 -19.30 -8.62
C TRP A 6 6.53 -18.62 -8.24
N LEU A 7 7.59 -19.39 -7.95
CA LEU A 7 8.91 -18.82 -7.62
C LEU A 7 9.54 -18.16 -8.84
N GLY A 8 9.45 -18.80 -10.01
CA GLY A 8 9.88 -18.21 -11.27
C GLY A 8 9.14 -16.93 -11.62
N GLU A 9 7.84 -16.85 -11.35
CA GLU A 9 7.05 -15.61 -11.55
C GLU A 9 7.45 -14.48 -10.59
N VAL A 10 7.81 -14.79 -9.34
CA VAL A 10 8.32 -13.79 -8.39
C VAL A 10 9.69 -13.27 -8.83
N GLU A 11 10.62 -14.15 -9.22
CA GLU A 11 11.97 -13.71 -9.61
C GLU A 11 11.95 -12.80 -10.84
N LYS A 12 11.05 -13.06 -11.80
CA LYS A 12 10.84 -12.17 -12.97
C LYS A 12 10.41 -10.74 -12.61
N ARG A 13 9.75 -10.55 -11.47
CA ARG A 13 9.18 -9.27 -11.02
C ARG A 13 9.94 -8.64 -9.86
N LYS A 14 10.98 -9.30 -9.36
CA LYS A 14 11.72 -8.90 -8.16
C LYS A 14 12.21 -7.46 -8.20
N GLU A 15 12.79 -7.04 -9.32
CA GLU A 15 13.32 -5.67 -9.45
C GLU A 15 12.20 -4.61 -9.34
N GLU A 16 11.05 -4.88 -9.94
CA GLU A 16 9.86 -4.04 -9.84
C GLU A 16 9.30 -4.02 -8.42
N LEU A 17 9.14 -5.19 -7.79
CA LEU A 17 8.66 -5.30 -6.40
C LEU A 17 9.57 -4.53 -5.42
N VAL A 18 10.89 -4.64 -5.57
CA VAL A 18 11.86 -3.92 -4.73
C VAL A 18 11.79 -2.43 -4.97
N ARG A 19 11.68 -1.99 -6.24
CA ARG A 19 11.55 -0.56 -6.57
C ARG A 19 10.27 0.03 -5.96
N ASP A 20 9.13 -0.62 -6.17
CA ASP A 20 7.84 -0.13 -5.69
C ASP A 20 7.80 -0.10 -4.15
N LEU A 21 8.46 -1.08 -3.49
CA LEU A 21 8.63 -1.07 -2.04
C LEU A 21 9.52 0.08 -1.57
N GLN A 22 10.63 0.35 -2.26
CA GLN A 22 11.51 1.48 -1.91
C GLN A 22 10.81 2.82 -2.09
N GLU A 23 10.00 2.99 -3.13
CA GLU A 23 9.18 4.18 -3.33
C GLU A 23 8.14 4.35 -2.20
N PHE A 24 7.50 3.26 -1.78
CA PHE A 24 6.59 3.27 -0.64
C PHE A 24 7.30 3.64 0.67
N LEU A 25 8.45 3.04 0.96
CA LEU A 25 9.26 3.29 2.17
C LEU A 25 9.80 4.73 2.27
N ARG A 26 9.87 5.47 1.15
CA ARG A 26 10.24 6.90 1.16
C ARG A 26 9.12 7.80 1.67
N ILE A 27 7.92 7.27 1.90
CA ILE A 27 6.80 8.01 2.50
C ILE A 27 6.84 7.76 4.01
N PRO A 28 7.18 8.78 4.83
CA PRO A 28 7.24 8.63 6.28
C PRO A 28 5.82 8.73 6.86
N SER A 29 4.97 7.72 6.62
CA SER A 29 3.56 7.66 7.00
C SER A 29 3.33 7.55 8.51
N VAL A 30 3.89 8.48 9.26
CA VAL A 30 3.71 8.63 10.70
C VAL A 30 2.47 9.47 10.94
N LEU A 31 1.69 9.10 11.96
CA LEU A 31 0.52 9.86 12.41
C LEU A 31 0.89 11.33 12.69
N ASN A 32 0.20 12.26 12.03
CA ASN A 32 0.28 13.69 12.30
C ASN A 32 -1.14 14.25 12.53
N GLN A 33 -1.53 14.37 13.80
CA GLN A 33 -2.86 14.88 14.18
C GLN A 33 -3.00 16.39 14.00
N GLU A 34 -1.90 17.14 14.07
CA GLU A 34 -1.92 18.61 13.93
C GLU A 34 -2.26 19.02 12.50
N GLU A 35 -1.88 18.20 11.52
CA GLU A 35 -2.17 18.41 10.09
C GLU A 35 -3.33 17.55 9.56
N ALA A 36 -4.09 16.92 10.46
CA ALA A 36 -5.27 16.15 10.07
C ALA A 36 -6.33 17.07 9.44
N LYS A 37 -6.90 16.62 8.33
CA LYS A 37 -7.94 17.34 7.58
C LYS A 37 -8.84 16.38 6.81
N GLU A 38 -9.92 16.90 6.23
CA GLU A 38 -10.79 16.15 5.34
C GLU A 38 -9.99 15.48 4.22
N GLY A 39 -10.21 14.18 4.00
CA GLY A 39 -9.43 13.34 3.08
C GLY A 39 -8.04 12.92 3.56
N ALA A 40 -7.57 13.40 4.71
CA ALA A 40 -6.30 13.04 5.34
C ALA A 40 -6.43 13.01 6.87
N PRO A 41 -7.28 12.13 7.44
CA PRO A 41 -7.63 12.13 8.86
C PRO A 41 -6.46 11.79 9.80
N PHE A 42 -5.39 11.18 9.27
CA PHE A 42 -4.19 10.78 10.02
C PHE A 42 -2.96 11.62 9.67
N GLY A 43 -3.16 12.71 8.94
CA GLY A 43 -2.10 13.56 8.43
C GLY A 43 -1.74 13.26 6.97
N PRO A 44 -0.98 14.18 6.33
CA PRO A 44 -0.74 14.14 4.88
C PRO A 44 0.12 12.95 4.44
N ASP A 45 1.09 12.50 5.24
CA ASP A 45 1.97 11.40 4.85
C ASP A 45 1.26 10.05 4.89
N VAL A 46 0.35 9.83 5.84
CA VAL A 46 -0.52 8.63 5.85
C VAL A 46 -1.45 8.64 4.64
N ALA A 47 -2.06 9.78 4.33
CA ALA A 47 -2.90 9.92 3.15
C ALA A 47 -2.12 9.67 1.84
N LYS A 48 -0.87 10.15 1.77
CA LYS A 48 0.03 9.91 0.64
C LYS A 48 0.41 8.43 0.50
N ALA A 49 0.70 7.75 1.61
CA ALA A 49 0.98 6.31 1.62
C ALA A 49 -0.24 5.49 1.16
N LEU A 50 -1.43 5.84 1.64
CA LEU A 50 -2.68 5.22 1.19
C LEU A 50 -2.90 5.45 -0.33
N GLY A 51 -2.74 6.69 -0.80
CA GLY A 51 -2.86 7.02 -2.21
C GLY A 51 -1.86 6.25 -3.08
N TYR A 52 -0.60 6.17 -2.66
CA TYR A 52 0.42 5.42 -3.39
C TYR A 52 0.05 3.94 -3.56
N ILE A 53 -0.43 3.28 -2.50
CA ILE A 53 -0.83 1.86 -2.58
C ILE A 53 -2.06 1.69 -3.47
N LEU A 54 -3.06 2.59 -3.40
CA LEU A 54 -4.22 2.53 -4.28
C LEU A 54 -3.84 2.76 -5.76
N ASP A 55 -2.92 3.67 -6.04
CA ASP A 55 -2.42 3.87 -7.40
C ASP A 55 -1.66 2.64 -7.90
N LEU A 56 -0.82 2.04 -7.06
CA LEU A 56 -0.10 0.81 -7.39
C LEU A 56 -1.07 -0.36 -7.65
N SER A 57 -2.06 -0.57 -6.76
CA SER A 57 -3.11 -1.57 -6.93
C SER A 57 -3.91 -1.38 -8.23
N SER A 58 -4.22 -0.12 -8.59
CA SER A 58 -4.87 0.21 -9.86
C SER A 58 -4.02 -0.17 -11.07
N ARG A 59 -2.70 0.13 -11.04
CA ARG A 59 -1.75 -0.30 -12.07
C ARG A 59 -1.63 -1.82 -12.20
N MET A 60 -1.84 -2.55 -11.10
CA MET A 60 -1.90 -4.01 -11.06
C MET A 60 -3.25 -4.59 -11.53
N GLY A 61 -4.19 -3.75 -11.96
CA GLY A 61 -5.48 -4.16 -12.51
C GLY A 61 -6.58 -4.36 -11.47
N MET A 62 -6.40 -3.89 -10.24
CA MET A 62 -7.44 -3.90 -9.22
C MET A 62 -8.39 -2.71 -9.38
N ARG A 63 -9.67 -2.90 -9.03
CA ARG A 63 -10.63 -1.79 -8.87
C ARG A 63 -10.40 -1.15 -7.52
N THR A 64 -9.96 0.09 -7.48
CA THR A 64 -9.61 0.76 -6.23
C THR A 64 -10.65 1.77 -5.78
N GLN A 65 -10.78 1.91 -4.46
CA GLN A 65 -11.64 2.89 -3.80
C GLN A 65 -10.90 3.48 -2.61
N ASN A 66 -11.13 4.77 -2.39
CA ASN A 66 -10.70 5.50 -1.21
C ASN A 66 -11.95 5.95 -0.45
N LEU A 67 -12.04 5.58 0.82
CA LEU A 67 -13.13 5.94 1.73
C LEU A 67 -12.66 7.08 2.64
N ASP A 68 -12.80 8.31 2.13
CA ASP A 68 -12.53 9.58 2.81
C ASP A 68 -11.14 9.70 3.47
N GLY A 69 -10.15 8.97 2.95
CA GLY A 69 -8.78 8.92 3.47
C GLY A 69 -8.61 8.03 4.71
N TYR A 70 -9.67 7.40 5.21
CA TYR A 70 -9.61 6.49 6.36
C TYR A 70 -9.17 5.08 5.96
N ILE A 71 -9.76 4.56 4.90
CA ILE A 71 -9.53 3.21 4.40
C ILE A 71 -9.49 3.28 2.88
N GLY A 72 -8.64 2.48 2.27
CA GLY A 72 -8.69 2.21 0.85
C GLY A 72 -8.70 0.71 0.62
N TYR A 73 -9.29 0.28 -0.48
CA TYR A 73 -9.26 -1.11 -0.89
C TYR A 73 -9.02 -1.22 -2.40
N GLY A 74 -8.37 -2.33 -2.79
CA GLY A 74 -8.28 -2.79 -4.17
C GLY A 74 -8.99 -4.14 -4.28
N GLU A 75 -9.86 -4.27 -5.27
CA GLU A 75 -10.66 -5.48 -5.51
C GLU A 75 -10.25 -6.15 -6.82
N PHE A 76 -10.10 -7.48 -6.81
CA PHE A 76 -9.76 -8.28 -7.97
C PHE A 76 -10.61 -9.56 -8.03
N GLY A 77 -11.08 -9.91 -9.23
CA GLY A 77 -12.01 -11.03 -9.45
C GLY A 77 -13.47 -10.65 -9.19
N ASP A 78 -14.38 -11.62 -9.33
CA ASP A 78 -15.82 -11.46 -9.15
C ASP A 78 -16.40 -12.76 -8.56
N GLY A 79 -17.37 -12.68 -7.64
CA GLY A 79 -17.93 -13.86 -6.98
C GLY A 79 -18.95 -13.54 -5.88
N LYS A 80 -19.62 -14.58 -5.36
CA LYS A 80 -20.55 -14.44 -4.22
C LYS A 80 -19.84 -14.32 -2.87
N GLU A 81 -18.63 -14.89 -2.78
CA GLU A 81 -17.80 -14.89 -1.59
C GLU A 81 -16.52 -14.08 -1.87
N MET A 82 -15.92 -13.54 -0.82
CA MET A 82 -14.74 -12.69 -0.88
C MET A 82 -13.70 -13.17 0.12
N VAL A 83 -12.43 -13.10 -0.29
CA VAL A 83 -11.29 -13.23 0.62
C VAL A 83 -10.73 -11.84 0.88
N GLY A 84 -10.73 -11.40 2.13
CA GLY A 84 -10.18 -10.11 2.55
C GLY A 84 -8.75 -10.25 3.05
N ILE A 85 -7.86 -9.37 2.59
CA ILE A 85 -6.51 -9.20 3.13
C ILE A 85 -6.43 -7.79 3.73
N LEU A 86 -6.33 -7.71 5.06
CA LEU A 86 -6.24 -6.44 5.77
C LEU A 86 -4.77 -6.10 6.04
N CYS A 87 -4.36 -4.90 5.65
CA CYS A 87 -3.02 -4.36 5.87
C CYS A 87 -3.11 -2.93 6.42
N HIS A 88 -1.99 -2.41 6.88
CA HIS A 88 -1.86 -1.01 7.31
C HIS A 88 -0.72 -0.34 6.53
N VAL A 89 -0.82 0.98 6.35
CA VAL A 89 0.14 1.79 5.58
C VAL A 89 0.89 2.79 6.44
N ASP A 90 0.47 2.97 7.69
CA ASP A 90 1.12 3.83 8.68
C ASP A 90 2.29 3.12 9.37
N VAL A 91 3.21 3.93 9.87
CA VAL A 91 4.38 3.47 10.64
C VAL A 91 4.53 4.28 11.91
N VAL A 92 5.29 3.73 12.85
CA VAL A 92 5.68 4.44 14.07
C VAL A 92 6.84 5.40 13.80
N PRO A 93 7.05 6.44 14.63
CA PRO A 93 8.22 7.30 14.53
C PRO A 93 9.53 6.49 14.56
N PRO A 94 10.55 6.88 13.79
CA PRO A 94 11.77 6.07 13.61
C PRO A 94 12.60 5.90 14.90
N GLY A 95 12.39 6.73 15.92
CA GLY A 95 13.20 6.71 17.14
C GLY A 95 14.62 7.24 16.92
N LYS A 96 15.60 6.67 17.61
CA LYS A 96 17.02 7.09 17.59
C LYS A 96 17.93 5.88 17.34
N GLY A 97 19.17 6.11 16.88
CA GLY A 97 20.21 5.07 16.78
C GLY A 97 20.42 4.45 15.40
N TRP A 98 19.86 5.04 14.35
CA TRP A 98 20.06 4.59 12.96
C TRP A 98 21.45 4.95 12.44
N SER A 99 22.05 4.03 11.65
CA SER A 99 23.26 4.27 10.85
C SER A 99 22.93 4.26 9.35
N VAL A 100 23.81 4.83 8.54
CA VAL A 100 23.74 4.80 7.06
C VAL A 100 24.54 3.66 6.47
#